data_AF-A0A0F8ZU00-F1
#
_entry.id   AF-A0A0F8ZU00-F1
#
_cell.length_a   1.000
_cell.length_b   1.000
_cell.length_c   1.000
_cell.angle_alpha   90.00
_cell.angle_beta   90.00
_cell.angle_gamma   90.00
#
_symmetry.space_group_name_H-M   'P 1'
#
loop_
_entity.id
_entity.type
_entity.pdbx_description
1 polymer ?
#
loop_
_entity_poly.entity_id
_entity_poly.type
_entity_poly.pdbx_seq_one_letter_code
_entity_poly.pdbx_strand_id
1 'polypeptide(L)'
;MVPVAVTLYSPGLLPRVRVVDARPSLPVVALPVEREAPVAPLGWVVMLKAIATLATQTSFTLTAGSADDDAYKGCMIVITDQATSTQKAVGVISAYTGGSKTVTLKDDPAVFTMAATDTVDILA
;
A
#
# COMPACT_ATOMS: atom_id res chain seq x y z
N MET A 1 -15.82 33.81 23.91
CA MET A 1 -16.02 33.85 22.45
C MET A 1 -14.64 34.02 21.84
N VAL A 2 -14.04 32.95 21.32
CA VAL A 2 -12.62 32.92 20.91
C VAL A 2 -12.54 33.03 19.37
N PRO A 3 -11.74 33.94 18.80
CA PRO A 3 -11.57 34.02 17.36
C PRO A 3 -10.74 32.84 16.85
N VAL A 4 -11.26 32.13 15.85
CA VAL A 4 -10.61 31.00 15.17
C VAL A 4 -9.91 31.53 13.92
N ALA A 5 -8.58 31.40 13.85
CA ALA A 5 -7.84 31.66 12.62
C ALA A 5 -7.88 30.39 11.76
N VAL A 6 -8.68 30.41 10.70
CA VAL A 6 -8.73 29.33 9.70
C VAL A 6 -7.69 29.65 8.62
N THR A 7 -6.58 28.92 8.59
CA THR A 7 -5.63 28.97 7.48
C THR A 7 -6.10 27.99 6.42
N LEU A 8 -6.77 28.49 5.39
CA LEU A 8 -7.14 27.71 4.21
C LEU A 8 -5.88 27.46 3.36
N TYR A 9 -5.57 26.19 3.11
CA TYR A 9 -4.50 25.81 2.19
C TYR A 9 -5.03 25.83 0.74
N SER A 10 -4.48 26.69 -0.10
CA SER A 10 -4.66 26.65 -1.56
C SER A 10 -3.46 25.95 -2.18
N PRO A 11 -3.62 24.77 -2.81
CA PRO A 11 -2.52 24.10 -3.49
C PRO A 11 -2.10 24.93 -4.71
N GLY A 12 -0.83 25.35 -4.78
CA GLY A 12 -0.27 26.01 -5.97
C GLY A 12 0.66 27.22 -5.73
N LEU A 13 0.84 27.67 -4.49
CA LEU A 13 1.82 28.73 -4.18
C LEU A 13 2.77 28.27 -3.07
N LEU A 14 4.08 28.40 -3.27
CA LEU A 14 5.09 28.11 -2.24
C LEU A 14 4.77 28.89 -0.96
N PRO A 15 4.67 28.24 0.22
CA PRO A 15 4.29 28.95 1.44
C PRO A 15 5.43 29.87 1.89
N ARG A 16 5.24 31.19 1.78
CA ARG A 16 6.11 32.19 2.43
C ARG A 16 5.67 32.36 3.88
N VAL A 17 6.45 31.80 4.82
CA VAL A 17 6.27 32.04 6.27
C VAL A 17 6.73 33.46 6.59
N ARG A 18 5.81 34.36 6.95
CA ARG A 18 6.16 35.57 7.72
C ARG A 18 5.99 35.25 9.19
N VAL A 19 7.07 35.33 9.95
CA VAL A 19 7.03 35.26 11.41
C VAL A 19 6.44 36.59 11.91
N VAL A 20 5.27 36.53 12.55
CA VAL A 20 4.70 37.64 13.32
C VAL A 20 4.72 37.22 14.79
N ASP A 21 5.17 38.15 15.64
CA ASP A 21 5.68 37.98 17.01
C ASP A 21 5.07 36.89 17.90
N ALA A 22 5.98 36.20 18.61
CA ALA A 22 5.70 35.13 19.55
C ALA A 22 5.02 35.63 20.83
N ARG A 23 3.91 34.99 21.21
CA ARG A 23 3.41 34.96 22.60
C ARG A 23 3.62 33.54 23.15
N PRO A 24 4.45 33.33 24.17
CA PRO A 24 4.80 31.99 24.64
C PRO A 24 3.75 31.50 25.65
N SER A 25 3.19 30.29 25.47
CA SER A 25 2.65 29.38 26.52
C SER A 25 1.56 28.39 26.08
N LEU A 26 1.66 27.76 24.90
CA LEU A 26 0.85 26.56 24.61
C LEU A 26 1.77 25.37 24.35
N PRO A 27 1.49 24.18 24.94
CA PRO A 27 2.35 23.02 24.80
C PRO A 27 2.41 22.59 23.34
N VAL A 28 3.64 22.33 22.86
CA VAL A 28 3.92 21.75 21.54
C VAL A 28 3.28 20.37 21.50
N VAL A 29 2.09 20.28 20.92
CA VAL A 29 1.55 19.00 20.47
C VAL A 29 2.35 18.64 19.23
N ALA A 30 3.31 17.73 19.38
CA ALA A 30 3.97 17.10 18.25
C ALA A 30 2.88 16.42 17.40
N LEU A 31 2.55 17.02 16.26
CA LEU A 31 1.73 16.36 15.25
C LEU A 31 2.48 15.10 14.84
N PRO A 32 1.83 13.91 14.79
CA PRO A 32 2.51 12.71 14.31
C PRO A 32 3.07 13.02 12.93
N VAL A 33 4.33 12.67 12.70
CA VAL A 33 4.93 12.73 11.36
C VAL A 33 4.08 11.79 10.50
N GLU A 34 3.16 12.35 9.72
CA GLU A 34 2.43 11.56 8.74
C GLU A 34 3.47 11.21 7.68
N ARG A 35 4.04 10.01 7.80
CA ARG A 35 4.83 9.39 6.73
C ARG A 35 3.98 9.52 5.48
N GLU A 36 4.49 10.32 4.54
CA GLU A 36 3.86 10.57 3.25
C GLU A 36 3.33 9.24 2.69
N ALA A 37 2.01 9.14 2.55
CA ALA A 37 1.42 8.03 1.82
C ALA A 37 1.90 8.16 0.36
N PRO A 38 2.51 7.11 -0.23
CA PRO A 38 3.10 7.23 -1.55
C PRO A 38 2.05 7.69 -2.56
N VAL A 39 2.35 8.82 -3.24
CA VAL A 39 1.56 9.36 -4.34
C VAL A 39 1.39 8.26 -5.40
N ALA A 40 0.17 7.77 -5.59
CA ALA A 40 -0.12 6.76 -6.59
C ALA A 40 0.13 7.33 -8.00
N PRO A 41 1.09 6.79 -8.78
CA PRO A 41 1.37 7.30 -10.11
C PRO A 41 0.28 6.88 -11.10
N LEU A 42 -0.07 7.81 -11.99
CA LEU A 42 -1.01 7.62 -13.09
C LEU A 42 -0.37 6.69 -14.15
N GLY A 43 -0.64 5.40 -14.07
CA GLY A 43 -0.20 4.40 -15.06
C GLY A 43 0.23 3.10 -14.39
N TRP A 44 -0.59 2.05 -14.56
CA TRP A 44 -0.59 0.77 -13.83
C TRP A 44 -1.12 0.91 -12.40
N VAL A 45 -2.25 0.26 -12.13
CA VAL A 45 -2.76 0.12 -10.76
C VAL A 45 -1.86 -0.90 -10.07
N VAL A 46 -0.73 -0.45 -9.53
CA VAL A 46 0.09 -1.24 -8.63
C VAL A 46 -0.60 -1.24 -7.27
N MET A 47 -1.38 -2.27 -7.00
CA MET A 47 -1.95 -2.46 -5.67
C MET A 47 -0.89 -3.11 -4.79
N LEU A 48 -0.15 -2.29 -4.03
CA LEU A 48 0.75 -2.78 -2.99
C LEU A 48 -0.07 -3.46 -1.89
N LYS A 49 0.15 -4.76 -1.70
CA LYS A 49 -0.59 -5.59 -0.76
C LYS A 49 0.39 -6.43 0.05
N ALA A 50 -0.08 -6.97 1.17
CA ALA A 50 0.67 -7.98 1.90
C ALA A 50 -0.06 -9.32 1.82
N ILE A 51 0.69 -10.41 1.87
CA ILE A 51 0.12 -11.73 2.11
C ILE A 51 -0.43 -11.75 3.54
N ALA A 52 -1.76 -11.83 3.68
CA ALA A 52 -2.43 -11.89 4.96
C ALA A 52 -2.32 -13.30 5.56
N THR A 53 -2.67 -14.31 4.79
CA THR A 53 -2.50 -15.72 5.16
C THR A 53 -1.97 -16.51 3.98
N LEU A 54 -0.92 -17.29 4.21
CA LEU A 54 -0.37 -18.23 3.24
C LEU A 54 -0.96 -19.62 3.52
N ALA A 55 -1.76 -20.15 2.60
CA ALA A 55 -2.27 -21.51 2.71
C ALA A 55 -1.28 -22.50 2.07
N THR A 56 -0.79 -22.18 0.87
CA THR A 56 0.24 -22.91 0.14
C THR A 56 1.05 -21.95 -0.73
N GLN A 57 2.15 -22.41 -1.33
CA GLN A 57 2.93 -21.57 -2.27
C GLN A 57 2.21 -21.20 -3.57
N THR A 58 0.98 -21.69 -3.78
CA THR A 58 0.15 -21.28 -4.90
C THR A 58 -1.19 -20.68 -4.45
N SER A 59 -1.48 -20.60 -3.16
CA SER A 59 -2.76 -20.11 -2.66
C SER A 59 -2.59 -19.31 -1.37
N PHE A 60 -3.00 -18.05 -1.40
CA PHE A 60 -2.91 -17.15 -0.25
C PHE A 60 -3.96 -16.04 -0.32
N THR A 61 -4.21 -15.39 0.81
CA THR A 61 -5.12 -14.24 0.89
C THR A 61 -4.37 -12.93 0.94
N LEU A 62 -4.96 -11.88 0.37
CA LEU A 62 -4.43 -10.52 0.41
C LEU A 62 -5.07 -9.72 1.54
N THR A 63 -4.31 -8.82 2.16
CA THR A 63 -4.85 -7.86 3.16
C THR A 63 -5.90 -6.92 2.57
N ALA A 64 -5.84 -6.63 1.27
CA ALA A 64 -6.79 -5.79 0.55
C ALA A 64 -6.92 -6.21 -0.92
N GLY A 65 -8.00 -5.79 -1.59
CA GLY A 65 -8.25 -6.15 -2.99
C GLY A 65 -9.71 -6.04 -3.41
N SER A 66 -9.95 -6.21 -4.71
CA SER A 66 -11.29 -6.17 -5.30
C SER A 66 -12.24 -7.13 -4.59
N ALA A 67 -13.51 -6.75 -4.54
CA ALA A 67 -14.60 -7.62 -4.10
C ALA A 67 -15.09 -8.53 -5.23
N ASP A 68 -14.72 -8.25 -6.48
CA ASP A 68 -15.14 -9.02 -7.64
C ASP A 68 -14.29 -10.29 -7.80
N ASP A 69 -14.95 -11.39 -8.13
CA ASP A 69 -14.28 -12.63 -8.52
C ASP A 69 -13.56 -12.45 -9.86
N ASP A 70 -12.43 -13.14 -10.01
CA ASP A 70 -11.55 -13.12 -11.18
C ASP A 70 -10.99 -11.75 -11.58
N ALA A 71 -11.12 -10.71 -10.72
CA ALA A 71 -10.63 -9.36 -10.98
C ALA A 71 -9.13 -9.26 -11.35
N TYR A 72 -8.31 -10.23 -10.93
CA TYR A 72 -6.87 -10.29 -11.21
C TYR A 72 -6.47 -11.52 -12.02
N LYS A 73 -7.43 -12.25 -12.60
CA LYS A 73 -7.15 -13.47 -13.35
C LYS A 73 -6.35 -13.16 -14.61
N GLY A 74 -5.23 -13.86 -14.80
CA GLY A 74 -4.29 -13.63 -15.90
C GLY A 74 -3.31 -12.48 -15.66
N CYS A 75 -3.46 -11.71 -14.57
CA CYS A 75 -2.50 -10.67 -14.22
C CYS A 75 -1.18 -11.27 -13.72
N MET A 76 -0.10 -10.53 -13.96
CA MET A 76 1.19 -10.82 -13.33
C MET A 76 1.19 -10.33 -11.90
N ILE A 77 1.89 -11.07 -11.05
CA ILE A 77 2.06 -10.77 -9.64
C ILE A 77 3.53 -10.88 -9.28
N VAL A 78 4.07 -9.86 -8.62
CA VAL A 78 5.42 -9.82 -8.09
C VAL A 78 5.33 -9.88 -6.57
N ILE A 79 6.07 -10.81 -5.98
CA ILE A 79 6.08 -11.05 -4.54
C ILE A 79 7.49 -10.76 -4.06
N THR A 80 7.65 -9.88 -3.09
CA THR A 80 8.95 -9.51 -2.53
C THR A 80 9.02 -9.95 -1.07
N ASP A 81 10.06 -10.69 -0.72
CA ASP A 81 10.33 -11.08 0.66
C ASP A 81 10.50 -9.82 1.53
N GLN A 82 9.69 -9.72 2.57
CA GLN A 82 9.74 -8.58 3.48
C GLN A 82 11.06 -8.55 4.28
N ALA A 83 11.64 -9.72 4.59
CA ALA A 83 12.81 -9.81 5.46
C ALA A 83 14.10 -9.37 4.77
N THR A 84 14.30 -9.77 3.50
CA THR A 84 15.54 -9.48 2.77
C THR A 84 15.38 -8.45 1.65
N SER A 85 14.15 -8.11 1.22
CA SER A 85 13.79 -7.15 0.14
C SER A 85 14.44 -7.38 -1.24
N THR A 86 15.42 -8.29 -1.30
CA THR A 86 16.21 -8.66 -2.49
C THR A 86 15.61 -9.87 -3.19
N GLN A 87 14.94 -10.76 -2.46
CA GLN A 87 14.28 -11.92 -3.03
C GLN A 87 12.92 -11.52 -3.63
N LYS A 88 12.74 -11.83 -4.91
CA LYS A 88 11.52 -11.55 -5.67
C LYS A 88 11.08 -12.79 -6.42
N ALA A 89 9.80 -13.10 -6.35
CA ALA A 89 9.14 -14.16 -7.09
C ALA A 89 8.12 -13.52 -8.03
N VAL A 90 8.01 -14.04 -9.25
CA VAL A 90 7.05 -13.56 -10.25
C VAL A 90 6.16 -14.71 -10.66
N GLY A 91 4.85 -14.51 -10.58
CA GLY A 91 3.84 -15.50 -10.93
C GLY A 91 2.75 -14.94 -11.84
N VAL A 92 1.87 -15.82 -12.28
CA VAL A 92 0.62 -15.49 -12.99
C VAL A 92 -0.55 -15.99 -12.16
N ILE A 93 -1.56 -15.14 -11.98
CA ILE A 93 -2.76 -15.48 -11.23
C ILE A 93 -3.70 -16.31 -12.12
N SER A 94 -4.04 -17.53 -11.69
CA SER A 94 -4.99 -18.41 -12.38
C SER A 94 -6.44 -18.22 -11.93
N ALA A 95 -6.64 -17.79 -10.68
CA ALA A 95 -7.96 -17.46 -10.12
C ALA A 95 -7.85 -16.43 -8.98
N TYR A 96 -8.91 -15.65 -8.79
CA TYR A 96 -9.07 -14.76 -7.65
C TYR A 96 -10.50 -14.83 -7.10
N THR A 97 -10.66 -15.04 -5.80
CA THR A 97 -11.98 -14.98 -5.13
C THR A 97 -12.09 -13.66 -4.37
N GLY A 98 -12.95 -12.75 -4.81
CA GLY A 98 -13.03 -11.39 -4.28
C GLY A 98 -13.57 -11.30 -2.86
N GLY A 99 -14.50 -12.19 -2.51
CA GLY A 99 -15.08 -12.26 -1.16
C GLY A 99 -14.07 -12.60 -0.07
N SER A 100 -13.12 -13.50 -0.35
CA SER A 100 -12.05 -13.92 0.58
C SER A 100 -10.69 -13.30 0.26
N LYS A 101 -10.59 -12.58 -0.86
CA LYS A 101 -9.33 -12.07 -1.44
C LYS A 101 -8.29 -13.15 -1.66
N THR A 102 -8.74 -14.36 -2.00
CA THR A 102 -7.86 -15.50 -2.24
C THR A 102 -7.29 -15.41 -3.63
N VAL A 103 -5.97 -15.40 -3.74
CA VAL A 103 -5.22 -15.53 -4.98
C VAL A 103 -4.84 -16.99 -5.15
N THR A 104 -5.04 -17.52 -6.35
CA THR A 104 -4.44 -18.77 -6.80
C THR A 104 -3.44 -18.47 -7.90
N LEU A 105 -2.19 -18.89 -7.72
CA LEU A 105 -1.17 -18.84 -8.76
C LEU A 105 -1.33 -20.01 -9.71
N LYS A 106 -0.95 -19.81 -10.96
CA LYS A 106 -0.91 -20.88 -11.96
C LYS A 106 0.09 -21.97 -11.58
N ASP A 107 1.27 -21.55 -11.12
CA ASP A 107 2.39 -22.41 -10.74
C ASP A 107 3.11 -21.79 -9.53
N ASP A 108 3.80 -22.60 -8.73
CA ASP A 108 4.70 -22.10 -7.68
C ASP A 108 5.95 -21.51 -8.33
N PRO A 109 6.27 -20.22 -8.13
CA PRO A 109 7.45 -19.61 -8.70
C PRO A 109 8.77 -20.22 -8.16
N ALA A 110 8.75 -20.90 -7.00
CA ALA A 110 9.87 -21.64 -6.42
C ALA A 110 11.21 -20.88 -6.31
N VAL A 111 11.17 -19.53 -6.34
CA VAL A 111 12.36 -18.66 -6.20
C VAL A 111 12.77 -18.54 -4.74
N PHE A 112 11.79 -18.46 -3.84
CA PHE A 112 11.98 -18.48 -2.39
C PHE A 112 10.70 -18.97 -1.70
N THR A 113 10.81 -19.31 -0.42
CA THR A 113 9.66 -19.69 0.39
C THR A 113 8.89 -18.45 0.80
N MET A 114 7.74 -18.20 0.17
CA MET A 114 6.87 -17.10 0.56
C MET A 114 6.37 -17.28 1.99
N ALA A 115 6.05 -16.16 2.63
CA ALA A 115 5.53 -16.08 3.98
C ALA A 115 4.39 -15.06 4.07
N ALA A 116 3.60 -15.14 5.15
CA ALA A 116 2.75 -14.02 5.51
C ALA A 116 3.61 -12.76 5.69
N THR A 117 3.04 -11.59 5.40
CA THR A 117 3.69 -10.26 5.40
C THR A 117 4.59 -9.93 4.21
N ASP A 118 4.89 -10.89 3.32
CA ASP A 118 5.53 -10.58 2.04
C ASP A 118 4.70 -9.58 1.25
N THR A 119 5.39 -8.67 0.56
CA THR A 119 4.72 -7.63 -0.22
C THR A 119 4.40 -8.16 -1.62
N VAL A 120 3.26 -7.73 -2.13
CA VAL A 120 2.66 -8.20 -3.37
C VAL A 120 2.29 -7.01 -4.22
N ASP A 121 2.77 -7.01 -5.46
CA ASP A 121 2.43 -6.06 -6.51
C ASP A 121 1.71 -6.81 -7.64
N ILE A 122 0.45 -6.47 -7.90
CA ILE A 122 -0.32 -7.03 -9.01
C ILE A 122 -0.35 -6.02 -10.15
N LEU A 123 0.02 -6.48 -11.34
CA LEU A 123 -0.02 -5.68 -12.57
C LEU A 123 -1.35 -5.96 -13.29
N ALA A 124 -2.34 -5.12 -13.02
CA ALA A 124 -3.70 -5.18 -13.55
C ALA A 124 -4.10 -3.90 -14.30
#